data_AF-A0A3D0QHC7-F1
#
_entry.id   AF-A0A3D0QHC7-F1
#
_cell.length_a   1.000
_cell.length_b   1.000
_cell.length_c   1.000
_cell.angle_alpha   90.00
_cell.angle_beta   90.00
_cell.angle_gamma   90.00
#
_symmetry.space_group_name_H-M   'P 1'
#
loop_
_entity.id
_entity.type
_entity.pdbx_description
1 polymer ?
#
loop_
_entity_poly.entity_id
_entity_poly.type
_entity_poly.pdbx_seq_one_letter_code
_entity_poly.pdbx_strand_id
1 'polypeptide(L)'
;AVVTIAHTGAPDLALYTKRADILIAAIGKPEAVTGAMLKEGVVVIDVGSNRIDDPSSKKGYRFVGDVHFESACRVASAITPSPGGVGPMRIAMLLKNTLQAANHFLRA
;
A
#
# COMPACT_ATOMS: atom_id res chain seq x y z
N ALA A 1 0.39 13.98 -12.27
CA ALA A 1 -0.80 13.33 -11.67
C ALA A 1 -1.68 14.40 -11.04
N VAL A 2 -3.01 14.29 -11.13
CA VAL A 2 -3.93 15.03 -10.25
C VAL A 2 -4.07 14.21 -8.97
N VAL A 3 -3.93 14.84 -7.81
CA VAL A 3 -3.83 14.13 -6.53
C VAL A 3 -5.05 14.44 -5.66
N THR A 4 -5.64 13.38 -5.12
CA THR A 4 -6.65 13.46 -4.06
C THR A 4 -6.13 12.74 -2.83
N ILE A 5 -6.14 13.42 -1.70
CA ILE A 5 -5.81 12.82 -0.40
C ILE A 5 -7.13 12.53 0.31
N ALA A 6 -7.36 11.27 0.63
CA ALA A 6 -8.51 10.82 1.41
C ALA A 6 -8.03 10.29 2.76
N HIS A 7 -8.93 10.27 3.74
CA HIS A 7 -8.66 9.76 5.08
C HIS A 7 -9.84 8.94 5.61
N THR A 8 -9.64 8.25 6.72
CA THR A 8 -10.64 7.35 7.33
C THR A 8 -11.93 8.03 7.81
N GLY A 9 -11.96 9.35 7.85
CA GLY A 9 -13.16 10.14 8.16
C GLY A 9 -14.02 10.48 6.93
N ALA A 10 -13.58 10.12 5.73
CA ALA A 10 -14.39 10.26 4.53
C ALA A 10 -15.63 9.33 4.62
N PRO A 11 -16.85 9.83 4.34
CA PRO A 11 -18.07 9.01 4.41
C PRO A 11 -18.06 7.82 3.43
N ASP A 12 -17.46 8.02 2.26
CA ASP A 12 -17.30 6.98 1.25
C ASP A 12 -15.95 7.14 0.53
N LEU A 13 -15.01 6.24 0.80
CA LEU A 13 -13.72 6.19 0.11
C LEU A 13 -13.87 5.73 -1.35
N ALA A 14 -14.89 4.94 -1.68
CA ALA A 14 -15.07 4.36 -3.01
C ALA A 14 -15.29 5.44 -4.08
N LEU A 15 -15.91 6.57 -3.71
CA LEU A 15 -16.10 7.72 -4.59
C LEU A 15 -14.77 8.23 -5.18
N TYR A 16 -13.71 8.18 -4.37
CA TYR A 16 -12.38 8.63 -4.77
C TYR A 16 -11.58 7.51 -5.43
N THR A 17 -11.59 6.30 -4.86
CA THR A 17 -10.79 5.18 -5.36
C THR A 17 -11.25 4.69 -6.73
N LYS A 18 -12.55 4.81 -7.07
CA LYS A 18 -13.09 4.50 -8.42
C LYS A 18 -12.67 5.48 -9.51
N ARG A 19 -12.13 6.64 -9.14
CA ARG A 19 -11.64 7.65 -10.10
C ARG A 19 -10.11 7.62 -10.25
N ALA A 20 -9.43 6.87 -9.40
CA ALA A 20 -7.98 6.83 -9.37
C ALA A 20 -7.41 5.96 -10.48
N ASP A 21 -6.48 6.51 -11.26
CA ASP A 21 -5.60 5.71 -12.15
C ASP A 21 -4.47 5.04 -11.36
N ILE A 22 -4.07 5.65 -10.24
CA ILE A 22 -3.08 5.14 -9.29
C ILE A 22 -3.65 5.31 -7.89
N LEU A 23 -3.72 4.21 -7.14
CA LEU A 23 -4.12 4.21 -5.74
C LEU A 23 -2.93 3.89 -4.84
N ILE A 24 -2.63 4.77 -3.88
CA ILE A 24 -1.68 4.51 -2.80
C ILE A 24 -2.48 4.31 -1.51
N ALA A 25 -2.55 3.08 -1.01
CA ALA A 25 -3.28 2.75 0.21
C ALA A 25 -2.32 2.76 1.41
N ALA A 26 -2.52 3.72 2.32
CA ALA A 26 -1.75 3.89 3.56
C ALA A 26 -2.70 4.27 4.72
N ILE A 27 -3.72 3.44 4.90
CA ILE A 27 -4.88 3.64 5.79
C ILE A 27 -4.58 3.12 7.20
N GLY A 28 -3.80 2.03 7.32
CA GLY A 28 -3.56 1.34 8.59
C GLY A 28 -4.78 0.55 9.09
N LYS A 29 -5.62 0.07 8.16
CA LYS A 29 -6.79 -0.75 8.47
C LYS A 29 -6.78 -1.97 7.54
N PRO A 30 -6.76 -3.20 8.09
CA PRO A 30 -6.71 -4.44 7.30
C PRO A 30 -7.81 -4.44 6.23
N GLU A 31 -7.41 -4.66 4.98
CA GLU A 31 -8.31 -5.00 3.86
C GLU A 31 -9.49 -4.01 3.67
N ALA A 32 -9.31 -2.75 4.07
CA ALA A 32 -10.33 -1.71 4.00
C ALA A 32 -10.72 -1.33 2.56
N VAL A 33 -9.80 -1.46 1.61
CA VAL A 33 -10.07 -1.25 0.18
C VAL A 33 -10.31 -2.60 -0.48
N THR A 34 -11.49 -2.78 -1.08
CA THR A 34 -11.82 -4.01 -1.83
C THR A 34 -11.79 -3.76 -3.33
N GLY A 35 -11.70 -4.83 -4.15
CA GLY A 35 -11.75 -4.73 -5.61
C GLY A 35 -12.97 -3.99 -6.15
N ALA A 36 -14.13 -4.06 -5.49
CA ALA A 36 -15.34 -3.35 -5.89
C ALA A 36 -15.24 -1.81 -5.76
N MET A 37 -14.26 -1.32 -4.99
CA MET A 37 -13.96 0.09 -4.82
C MET A 37 -12.97 0.61 -5.87
N LEU A 38 -12.40 -0.26 -6.69
CA LEU A 38 -11.34 0.09 -7.63
C LEU A 38 -11.90 0.44 -9.02
N LYS A 39 -11.14 1.29 -9.73
CA LYS A 39 -11.29 1.49 -11.17
C LYS A 39 -10.65 0.31 -11.90
N GLU A 40 -11.29 -0.17 -12.97
CA GLU A 40 -10.69 -1.17 -13.85
C GLU A 40 -9.33 -0.69 -14.39
N GLY A 41 -8.30 -1.54 -14.30
CA GLY A 41 -6.95 -1.23 -14.76
C GLY A 41 -6.13 -0.32 -13.84
N VAL A 42 -6.61 0.04 -12.65
CA VAL A 42 -5.86 0.87 -11.68
C VAL A 42 -4.52 0.23 -11.29
N VAL A 43 -3.50 1.05 -11.03
CA VAL A 43 -2.26 0.62 -10.36
C VAL A 43 -2.39 0.81 -8.86
N VAL A 44 -2.17 -0.24 -8.07
CA VAL A 44 -2.33 -0.22 -6.62
C VAL A 44 -0.99 -0.40 -5.91
N ILE A 45 -0.66 0.56 -5.04
CA ILE A 45 0.48 0.49 -4.12
C ILE A 45 -0.09 0.36 -2.71
N ASP A 46 -0.04 -0.85 -2.17
CA ASP A 46 -0.46 -1.16 -0.80
C ASP A 46 0.72 -0.99 0.16
N VAL A 47 0.71 0.12 0.90
CA VAL A 47 1.71 0.47 1.91
C VAL A 47 1.37 -0.18 3.25
N GLY A 48 0.10 -0.58 3.44
CA GLY A 48 -0.47 -1.14 4.65
C GLY A 48 0.28 -2.37 5.16
N SER A 49 0.41 -2.44 6.47
CA SER A 49 1.06 -3.55 7.16
C SER A 49 0.36 -3.80 8.48
N ASN A 50 -0.76 -4.50 8.40
CA ASN A 50 -1.64 -4.77 9.51
C ASN A 50 -1.46 -6.23 9.98
N ARG A 51 -1.54 -6.47 11.29
CA ARG A 51 -1.55 -7.82 11.85
C ARG A 51 -2.99 -8.27 12.03
N ILE A 52 -3.26 -9.50 11.64
CA ILE A 52 -4.54 -10.16 11.92
C ILE A 52 -4.25 -11.54 12.52
N ASP A 53 -5.12 -11.96 13.42
CA ASP A 53 -5.00 -13.25 14.09
C ASP A 53 -5.08 -14.39 13.07
N ASP A 54 -4.18 -15.35 13.22
CA ASP A 54 -4.09 -16.53 12.36
C ASP A 54 -3.57 -17.70 13.20
N PRO A 55 -4.48 -18.54 13.73
CA PRO A 55 -4.10 -19.71 14.53
C PRO A 55 -3.27 -20.75 13.76
N SER A 56 -3.31 -20.73 12.43
CA SER A 56 -2.53 -21.65 11.58
C SER A 56 -1.07 -21.20 11.42
N SER A 57 -0.79 -19.92 11.66
CA SER A 57 0.56 -19.36 11.64
C SER A 57 1.31 -19.70 12.92
N LYS A 58 2.60 -20.06 12.80
CA LYS A 58 3.50 -20.28 13.96
C LYS A 58 3.57 -19.09 14.93
N LYS A 59 3.27 -17.88 14.44
CA LYS A 59 3.32 -16.65 15.24
C LYS A 59 1.96 -16.28 15.86
N GLY A 60 0.89 -17.03 15.55
CA GLY A 60 -0.48 -16.71 15.94
C GLY A 60 -1.12 -15.56 15.15
N TYR A 61 -0.38 -14.98 14.20
CA TYR A 61 -0.87 -13.91 13.34
C TYR A 61 -0.21 -13.97 11.96
N ARG A 62 -0.83 -13.30 10.99
CA ARG A 62 -0.26 -13.00 9.67
C ARG A 62 -0.34 -11.51 9.38
N PHE A 63 0.46 -11.06 8.44
CA PHE A 63 0.41 -9.68 7.96
C PHE A 63 -0.47 -9.58 6.71
N VAL A 64 -1.25 -8.52 6.64
CA VAL A 64 -2.06 -8.14 5.48
C VAL A 64 -1.91 -6.64 5.22
N GLY A 65 -2.21 -6.24 3.99
CA GLY A 65 -2.21 -4.84 3.60
C GLY A 65 -3.48 -4.09 3.98
N ASP A 66 -3.60 -2.88 3.47
CA ASP A 66 -4.84 -2.10 3.55
C ASP A 66 -5.82 -2.47 2.43
N VAL A 67 -5.36 -3.20 1.43
CA VAL A 67 -6.14 -3.65 0.27
C VAL A 67 -6.40 -5.14 0.38
N HIS A 68 -7.64 -5.56 0.13
CA HIS A 68 -7.99 -6.96 0.00
C HIS A 68 -7.41 -7.51 -1.32
N PHE A 69 -6.20 -8.08 -1.23
CA PHE A 69 -5.37 -8.41 -2.40
C PHE A 69 -6.09 -9.31 -3.42
N GLU A 70 -6.81 -10.34 -2.98
CA GLU A 70 -7.45 -11.30 -3.88
C GLU A 70 -8.57 -10.68 -4.73
N SER A 71 -9.31 -9.72 -4.19
CA SER A 71 -10.36 -9.04 -4.96
C SER A 71 -9.77 -7.93 -5.83
N ALA A 72 -8.72 -7.26 -5.35
CA ALA A 72 -8.07 -6.19 -6.09
C ALA A 72 -7.23 -6.69 -7.28
N CYS A 73 -6.56 -7.85 -7.17
CA CYS A 73 -5.73 -8.38 -8.25
C CYS A 73 -6.50 -8.78 -9.51
N ARG A 74 -7.84 -8.94 -9.40
CA ARG A 74 -8.73 -9.24 -10.52
C ARG A 74 -9.15 -7.98 -11.30
N VAL A 75 -8.92 -6.79 -10.75
CA VAL A 75 -9.35 -5.49 -11.31
C VAL A 75 -8.16 -4.58 -11.64
N ALA A 76 -7.11 -4.62 -10.80
CA ALA A 76 -5.93 -3.80 -10.95
C ALA A 76 -5.04 -4.32 -12.09
N SER A 77 -4.41 -3.40 -12.84
CA SER A 77 -3.39 -3.76 -13.84
C SER A 77 -2.06 -4.16 -13.18
N ALA A 78 -1.78 -3.61 -11.99
CA ALA A 78 -0.66 -3.98 -11.15
C ALA A 78 -1.01 -3.72 -9.69
N ILE A 79 -0.55 -4.58 -8.79
CA ILE A 79 -0.75 -4.44 -7.35
C ILE A 79 0.47 -4.95 -6.57
N THR A 80 0.89 -4.21 -5.55
CA THR A 80 1.95 -4.69 -4.63
C THR A 80 1.40 -5.68 -3.61
N PRO A 81 2.03 -6.84 -3.38
CA PRO A 81 1.60 -7.76 -2.34
C PRO A 81 1.98 -7.26 -0.93
N SER A 82 1.25 -7.69 0.08
CA SER A 82 1.62 -7.50 1.49
C SER A 82 1.49 -8.84 2.22
N PRO A 83 2.60 -9.43 2.71
CA PRO A 83 4.00 -8.95 2.68
C PRO A 83 4.68 -8.97 1.30
N GLY A 84 5.86 -8.35 1.20
CA GLY A 84 6.77 -8.50 0.05
C GLY A 84 6.77 -7.33 -0.96
N GLY A 85 5.81 -6.42 -0.88
CA GLY A 85 5.72 -5.24 -1.75
C GLY A 85 6.52 -4.04 -1.21
N VAL A 86 5.83 -3.11 -0.54
CA VAL A 86 6.42 -1.81 -0.15
C VAL A 86 7.48 -1.93 0.95
N GLY A 87 7.36 -2.92 1.85
CA GLY A 87 8.27 -3.10 2.99
C GLY A 87 9.76 -3.15 2.62
N PRO A 88 10.21 -4.06 1.74
CA PRO A 88 11.60 -4.12 1.26
C PRO A 88 12.09 -2.80 0.64
N MET A 89 11.23 -2.12 -0.11
CA MET A 89 11.57 -0.83 -0.72
C MET A 89 11.80 0.27 0.30
N ARG A 90 11.11 0.27 1.46
CA ARG A 90 11.37 1.25 2.54
C ARG A 90 12.82 1.15 3.05
N ILE A 91 13.34 -0.06 3.23
CA ILE A 91 14.72 -0.29 3.68
C ILE A 91 15.70 0.18 2.60
N ALA A 92 15.47 -0.20 1.34
CA ALA A 92 16.32 0.23 0.23
C ALA A 92 16.37 1.76 0.09
N MET A 93 15.24 2.44 0.23
CA MET A 93 15.17 3.90 0.17
C MET A 93 15.85 4.57 1.35
N LEU A 94 15.79 4.01 2.57
CA LEU A 94 16.57 4.49 3.70
C LEU A 94 18.07 4.44 3.39
N LEU A 95 18.58 3.30 2.93
CA LEU A 95 20.00 3.13 2.59
C LEU A 95 20.44 4.08 1.47
N LYS A 96 19.60 4.23 0.43
CA LYS A 96 19.85 5.18 -0.65
C LYS A 96 19.95 6.62 -0.12
N ASN A 97 19.01 7.04 0.72
CA ASN A 97 19.01 8.38 1.30
C ASN A 97 20.25 8.61 2.18
N THR A 98 20.65 7.61 2.97
CA THR A 98 21.89 7.66 3.77
C THR A 98 23.13 7.83 2.89
N LEU A 99 23.23 7.05 1.80
CA LEU A 99 24.33 7.16 0.85
C LEU A 99 24.36 8.54 0.17
N GLN A 100 23.20 9.07 -0.21
CA GLN A 100 23.09 10.42 -0.78
C GLN A 100 23.56 11.50 0.21
N ALA A 101 23.16 11.39 1.48
CA ALA A 101 23.60 12.31 2.53
C ALA A 101 25.12 12.27 2.73
N ALA A 102 25.72 11.07 2.78
CA ALA A 102 27.17 10.91 2.88
C ALA A 102 27.90 11.53 1.67
N ASN A 103 27.39 11.30 0.46
CA ASN A 103 27.97 11.89 -0.76
C ASN A 103 27.86 13.42 -0.77
N HIS A 104 26.78 14.00 -0.26
CA HIS A 104 26.64 15.45 -0.14
C HIS A 104 27.64 16.01 0.87
N PHE A 105 27.82 15.35 2.02
CA PHE A 105 28.78 15.77 3.05
C PHE A 105 30.23 15.76 2.52
N LEU A 106 30.61 14.75 1.72
CA LEU A 106 31.96 14.64 1.16
C LEU A 106 32.24 15.59 -0.02
N ARG A 107 31.21 16.24 -0.58
CA ARG A 107 31.32 17.18 -1.70
C ARG A 107 31.27 18.65 -1.28
N ALA A 108 30.94 18.92 -0.02
CA ALA A 108 30.99 20.25 0.60
C ALA A 108 32.37 20.50 1.19
#